data_AF-A0A9N9I7P5-F1
#
_entry.id   AF-A0A9N9I7P5-F1
#
_cell.length_a   1.000
_cell.length_b   1.000
_cell.length_c   1.000
_cell.angle_alpha   90.00
_cell.angle_beta   90.00
_cell.angle_gamma   90.00
#
_symmetry.space_group_name_H-M   'P 1'
#
loop_
_entity.id
_entity.type
_entity.pdbx_description
1 polymer ?
#
loop_
_entity_poly.entity_id
_entity_poly.type
_entity_poly.pdbx_seq_one_letter_code
_entity_poly.pdbx_strand_id
1 'polypeptide(L)'
;MLGDEDYNTTMDRDYVEEDTIVKKRDDDNFVEDAKAKKRDAAADEIYEIPSGAEEMLAYSIDMMSNAADAIKPFLPFIDIITGVSRAVLITYESSQYNRRTCAALLTRVEIAECAVKSLIRQKEERLKDFRSQNFYKSFVRFTRVMEKIQKFVENISQLSKFRRFISNISIKENLSAILYDFDACSNDLQLSISINIKEQTEKDMVILQNDLEQMTQFLENIDLHVTDIMKK
;
A
#
# COMPACT_ATOMS: atom_id res chain seq x y z
N MET A 1 79.93 20.99 3.36
CA MET A 1 79.02 21.40 2.27
C MET A 1 77.89 20.37 2.29
N LEU A 2 76.80 20.67 3.01
CA LEU A 2 75.50 21.14 2.50
C LEU A 2 74.79 20.02 1.72
N GLY A 3 73.84 19.31 2.33
CA GLY A 3 72.38 19.54 2.23
C GLY A 3 71.80 18.33 1.46
N ASP A 4 70.65 17.72 1.73
CA ASP A 4 69.38 18.25 2.20
C ASP A 4 68.52 17.17 2.88
N GLU A 5 67.55 17.68 3.64
CA GLU A 5 66.63 17.04 4.57
C GLU A 5 65.50 16.22 3.92
N ASP A 6 65.04 15.23 4.68
CA ASP A 6 63.73 14.56 4.60
C ASP A 6 62.57 15.56 4.46
N TYR A 7 61.54 15.23 3.67
CA TYR A 7 60.14 15.46 4.08
C TYR A 7 59.20 14.48 3.38
N ASN A 8 58.79 13.49 4.18
CA ASN A 8 57.71 12.56 3.94
C ASN A 8 56.37 13.30 4.08
N THR A 9 55.57 13.40 3.01
CA THR A 9 54.20 13.96 3.07
C THR A 9 53.19 12.82 3.03
N THR A 10 52.96 12.20 4.19
CA THR A 10 51.72 11.47 4.49
C THR A 10 50.88 12.35 5.40
N MET A 11 50.11 13.26 4.80
CA MET A 11 48.93 13.85 5.40
C MET A 11 47.85 13.94 4.31
N ASP A 12 46.58 13.90 4.74
CA ASP A 12 45.36 14.06 3.96
C ASP A 12 44.69 12.79 3.40
N ARG A 13 44.39 11.83 4.28
CA ARG A 13 43.21 10.96 4.08
C ARG A 13 42.30 10.81 5.29
N ASP A 14 42.77 11.09 6.50
CA ASP A 14 41.96 10.85 7.72
C ASP A 14 41.06 12.04 8.09
N TYR A 15 41.32 13.25 7.59
CA TYR A 15 40.50 14.45 7.89
C TYR A 15 39.21 14.57 7.08
N VAL A 16 39.04 13.81 5.99
CA VAL A 16 37.85 13.92 5.12
C VAL A 16 36.76 12.92 5.53
N GLU A 17 37.12 11.79 6.14
CA GLU A 17 36.16 10.75 6.55
C GLU A 17 35.42 11.10 7.85
N GLU A 18 36.07 11.72 8.85
CA GLU A 18 35.37 12.09 10.09
C GLU A 18 34.29 13.14 9.85
N ASP A 19 34.56 14.18 9.06
CA ASP A 19 33.58 15.22 8.73
C ASP A 19 32.38 14.70 7.91
N THR A 20 32.59 13.68 7.06
CA THR A 20 31.49 13.05 6.31
C THR A 20 30.71 12.05 7.15
N ILE A 21 31.35 11.36 8.09
CA ILE A 21 30.69 10.44 9.03
C ILE A 21 29.88 11.23 10.07
N VAL A 22 30.41 12.35 10.59
CA VAL A 22 29.70 13.23 11.52
C VAL A 22 28.49 13.88 10.84
N LYS A 23 28.65 14.43 9.62
CA LYS A 23 27.52 14.96 8.85
C LYS A 23 26.45 13.91 8.54
N LYS A 24 26.83 12.68 8.17
CA LYS A 24 25.86 11.59 7.97
C LYS A 24 25.11 11.23 9.25
N ARG A 25 25.79 11.18 10.40
CA ARG A 25 25.13 10.90 11.69
C ARG A 25 24.18 12.02 12.09
N ASP A 26 24.53 13.27 11.83
CA ASP A 26 23.66 14.42 12.14
C ASP A 26 22.43 14.46 11.21
N ASP A 27 22.60 14.13 9.92
CA ASP A 27 21.51 14.02 8.95
C ASP A 27 20.57 12.83 9.27
N ASP A 28 21.14 11.68 9.65
CA ASP A 28 20.37 10.49 10.03
C ASP A 28 19.58 10.72 11.33
N ASN A 29 20.18 11.40 12.32
CA ASN A 29 19.51 11.79 13.56
C ASN A 29 18.39 12.83 13.29
N PHE A 30 18.61 13.79 12.40
CA PHE A 30 17.57 14.75 12.00
C PHE A 30 16.39 14.08 11.29
N VAL A 31 16.65 13.07 10.46
CA VAL A 31 15.62 12.28 9.77
C VAL A 31 14.88 11.35 10.73
N GLU A 32 15.57 10.72 11.68
CA GLU A 32 14.96 9.91 12.75
C GLU A 32 14.08 10.78 13.66
N ASP A 33 14.57 11.94 14.10
CA ASP A 33 13.81 12.89 14.93
C ASP A 33 12.60 13.45 14.17
N ALA A 34 12.73 13.75 12.88
CA ALA A 34 11.60 14.18 12.05
C ALA A 34 10.58 13.05 11.82
N LYS A 35 11.02 11.79 11.74
CA LYS A 35 10.14 10.61 11.68
C LYS A 35 9.45 10.35 13.01
N ALA A 36 10.16 10.46 14.13
CA ALA A 36 9.60 10.32 15.47
C ALA A 36 8.56 11.42 15.74
N LYS A 37 8.90 12.68 15.43
CA LYS A 37 7.99 13.82 15.56
C LYS A 37 6.77 13.75 14.62
N LYS A 38 6.91 13.15 13.43
CA LYS A 38 5.76 12.82 12.55
C LYS A 38 4.93 11.64 13.06
N ARG A 39 5.55 10.65 13.72
CA ARG A 39 4.84 9.52 14.35
C ARG A 39 4.08 9.96 15.60
N ASP A 40 4.65 10.88 16.38
CA ASP A 40 4.00 11.49 17.54
C ASP A 40 2.89 12.45 17.10
N ALA A 41 3.12 13.27 16.06
CA ALA A 41 2.05 14.10 15.48
C ALA A 41 0.92 13.27 14.82
N ALA A 42 1.23 12.11 14.24
CA ALA A 42 0.23 11.17 13.73
C ALA A 42 -0.45 10.35 14.84
N ALA A 43 0.15 10.25 16.02
CA ALA A 43 -0.45 9.66 17.22
C ALA A 43 -1.35 10.66 17.98
N ASP A 44 -1.09 11.96 17.89
CA ASP A 44 -2.00 12.99 18.39
C ASP A 44 -3.16 13.29 17.42
N GLU A 45 -3.03 12.88 16.15
CA GLU A 45 -4.14 12.77 15.20
C GLU A 45 -4.85 11.40 15.29
N ILE A 46 -4.84 10.78 16.48
CA ILE A 46 -5.82 9.75 16.84
C ILE A 46 -7.18 10.45 16.85
N TYR A 47 -7.90 10.26 15.74
CA TYR A 47 -9.36 10.11 15.66
C TYR A 47 -10.07 10.60 16.93
N GLU A 48 -10.64 11.81 16.89
CA GLU A 48 -11.93 11.97 17.55
C GLU A 48 -12.84 10.91 16.94
N ILE A 49 -12.98 9.78 17.63
CA ILE A 49 -13.91 8.74 17.27
C ILE A 49 -15.28 9.41 17.44
N PRO A 50 -16.04 9.70 16.36
CA PRO A 50 -17.36 10.29 16.53
C PRO A 50 -18.16 9.37 17.46
N SER A 51 -18.89 9.89 18.44
CA SER A 51 -19.45 9.10 19.56
C SER A 51 -20.23 7.84 19.13
N GLY A 52 -20.80 7.84 17.92
CA GLY A 52 -21.45 6.66 17.34
C GLY A 52 -20.52 5.50 16.97
N ALA A 53 -19.22 5.71 16.77
CA ALA A 53 -18.26 4.65 16.44
C ALA A 53 -17.75 3.88 17.67
N GLU A 54 -17.70 4.49 18.86
CA GLU A 54 -17.44 3.78 20.11
C GLU A 54 -18.63 2.89 20.52
N GLU A 55 -19.86 3.41 20.40
CA GLU A 55 -21.07 2.65 20.63
C GLU A 55 -21.21 1.47 19.65
N MET A 56 -20.88 1.67 18.37
CA MET A 56 -20.93 0.58 17.38
C MET A 56 -19.88 -0.52 17.66
N LEU A 57 -18.70 -0.14 18.15
CA LEU A 57 -17.67 -1.09 18.58
C LEU A 57 -18.12 -1.88 19.82
N ALA A 58 -18.68 -1.21 20.83
CA ALA A 58 -19.20 -1.86 22.03
C ALA A 58 -20.33 -2.85 21.70
N TYR A 59 -21.27 -2.46 20.84
CA TYR A 59 -22.36 -3.32 20.36
C TYR A 59 -21.82 -4.55 19.62
N SER A 60 -20.81 -4.37 18.78
CA SER A 60 -20.16 -5.46 18.05
C SER A 60 -19.48 -6.44 19.00
N ILE A 61 -18.84 -5.96 20.08
CA ILE A 61 -18.22 -6.80 21.12
C ILE A 61 -19.26 -7.62 21.88
N ASP A 62 -20.41 -7.04 22.22
CA ASP A 62 -21.51 -7.76 22.86
C ASP A 62 -22.05 -8.89 21.95
N MET A 63 -22.30 -8.59 20.67
CA MET A 63 -22.74 -9.60 19.70
C MET A 63 -21.71 -10.72 19.49
N MET A 64 -20.41 -10.39 19.45
CA MET A 64 -19.33 -11.39 19.41
C MET A 64 -19.26 -12.27 20.65
N SER A 65 -19.77 -11.80 21.80
CA SER A 65 -19.79 -12.61 23.02
C SER A 65 -20.83 -13.73 22.96
N ASN A 66 -21.90 -13.54 22.17
CA ASN A 66 -22.95 -14.53 21.91
C ASN A 66 -22.59 -15.45 20.73
N ALA A 67 -22.47 -16.75 20.98
CA ALA A 67 -22.10 -17.74 19.97
C ALA A 67 -23.05 -17.79 18.76
N ALA A 68 -24.35 -17.54 18.94
CA ALA A 68 -25.33 -17.56 17.85
C ALA A 68 -25.18 -16.36 16.89
N ASP A 69 -24.64 -15.25 17.41
CA ASP A 69 -24.65 -13.95 16.75
C ASP A 69 -23.26 -13.42 16.38
N ALA A 70 -22.20 -14.16 16.74
CA ALA A 70 -20.82 -13.70 16.64
C ALA A 70 -20.36 -13.27 15.23
N ILE A 71 -21.06 -13.71 14.18
CA ILE A 71 -20.77 -13.31 12.80
C ILE A 71 -21.43 -12.01 12.36
N LYS A 72 -22.55 -11.63 12.98
CA LYS A 72 -23.34 -10.47 12.55
C LYS A 72 -22.49 -9.20 12.41
N PRO A 73 -21.54 -8.90 13.32
CA PRO A 73 -20.67 -7.73 13.21
C PRO A 73 -19.77 -7.71 11.95
N PHE A 74 -19.53 -8.86 11.33
CA PHE A 74 -18.66 -8.98 10.17
C PHE A 74 -19.38 -8.78 8.84
N LEU A 75 -20.71 -8.93 8.81
CA LEU A 75 -21.50 -8.87 7.58
C LEU A 75 -21.35 -7.56 6.81
N PRO A 76 -21.38 -6.36 7.45
CA PRO A 76 -21.21 -5.10 6.73
C PRO A 76 -19.87 -5.01 5.99
N PHE A 77 -18.80 -5.59 6.55
CA PHE A 77 -17.50 -5.60 5.92
C PHE A 77 -17.45 -6.51 4.69
N ILE A 78 -18.23 -7.59 4.67
CA ILE A 78 -18.37 -8.46 3.49
C ILE A 78 -19.05 -7.67 2.36
N ASP A 79 -20.11 -6.92 2.67
CA ASP A 79 -20.80 -6.09 1.70
C ASP A 79 -19.87 -5.02 1.10
N ILE A 80 -19.02 -4.41 1.93
CA ILE A 80 -17.98 -3.48 1.47
C ILE A 80 -17.00 -4.19 0.52
N ILE A 81 -16.48 -5.37 0.91
CA ILE A 81 -15.53 -6.12 0.08
C ILE A 81 -16.15 -6.51 -1.27
N THR A 82 -17.40 -6.98 -1.29
CA THR A 82 -18.12 -7.25 -2.54
C THR A 82 -18.35 -5.98 -3.36
N GLY A 83 -18.60 -4.84 -2.69
CA GLY A 83 -18.67 -3.52 -3.32
C GLY A 83 -17.37 -3.12 -4.00
N VAL A 84 -16.25 -3.28 -3.29
CA VAL A 84 -14.89 -3.05 -3.79
C VAL A 84 -14.62 -3.87 -5.05
N SER A 85 -14.87 -5.18 -5.02
CA SER A 85 -14.69 -6.06 -6.20
C SER A 85 -15.43 -5.55 -7.42
N ARG A 86 -16.70 -5.18 -7.24
CA ARG A 86 -17.52 -4.64 -8.32
C ARG A 86 -16.97 -3.30 -8.85
N ALA A 87 -16.57 -2.41 -7.97
CA ALA A 87 -16.02 -1.10 -8.36
C ALA A 87 -14.70 -1.25 -9.13
N VAL A 88 -13.82 -2.16 -8.69
CA VAL A 88 -12.57 -2.49 -9.39
C VAL A 88 -12.84 -3.09 -10.75
N LEU A 89 -13.82 -4.01 -10.87
CA LEU A 89 -14.22 -4.60 -12.16
C LEU A 89 -14.67 -3.52 -13.16
N ILE A 90 -15.59 -2.65 -12.74
CA ILE A 90 -16.10 -1.54 -13.58
C ILE A 90 -14.96 -0.61 -14.03
N THR A 91 -14.05 -0.30 -13.11
CA THR A 91 -12.89 0.56 -13.42
C THR A 91 -11.95 -0.14 -14.41
N TYR A 92 -11.68 -1.42 -14.24
CA TYR A 92 -10.88 -2.22 -15.16
C TYR A 92 -11.52 -2.26 -16.56
N GLU A 93 -12.82 -2.52 -16.67
CA GLU A 93 -13.54 -2.61 -17.96
C GLU A 93 -13.53 -1.28 -18.73
N SER A 94 -13.50 -0.15 -18.03
CA SER A 94 -13.44 1.19 -18.63
C SER A 94 -12.03 1.76 -18.75
N SER A 95 -11.00 1.09 -18.22
CA SER A 95 -9.61 1.56 -18.23
C SER A 95 -8.98 1.47 -19.63
N GLN A 96 -8.41 2.58 -20.09
CA GLN A 96 -7.64 2.63 -21.34
C GLN A 96 -6.13 2.50 -21.09
N TYR A 97 -5.66 2.90 -19.91
CA TYR A 97 -4.27 2.88 -19.51
C TYR A 97 -4.09 2.00 -18.27
N ASN A 98 -2.87 1.50 -18.08
CA ASN A 98 -2.51 0.67 -16.93
C ASN A 98 -3.45 -0.53 -16.74
N ARG A 99 -4.00 -1.04 -17.85
CA ARG A 99 -5.06 -2.05 -17.85
C ARG A 99 -4.56 -3.40 -17.31
N ARG A 100 -3.28 -3.74 -17.53
CA ARG A 100 -2.70 -4.98 -16.99
C ARG A 100 -2.58 -4.89 -15.48
N THR A 101 -2.18 -3.74 -14.96
CA THR A 101 -2.16 -3.44 -13.52
C THR A 101 -3.57 -3.53 -12.94
N CYS A 102 -4.56 -2.91 -13.58
CA CYS A 102 -5.96 -2.99 -13.15
C CYS A 102 -6.48 -4.44 -13.13
N ALA A 103 -6.14 -5.25 -14.15
CA ALA A 103 -6.51 -6.66 -14.21
C ALA A 103 -5.87 -7.49 -13.07
N ALA A 104 -4.58 -7.25 -12.79
CA ALA A 104 -3.86 -7.94 -11.73
C ALA A 104 -4.49 -7.65 -10.36
N LEU A 105 -4.83 -6.38 -10.10
CA LEU A 105 -5.46 -5.97 -8.85
C LEU A 105 -6.92 -6.44 -8.73
N LEU A 106 -7.68 -6.49 -9.83
CA LEU A 106 -9.00 -7.13 -9.86
C LEU A 106 -8.91 -8.59 -9.43
N THR A 107 -7.98 -9.34 -10.03
CA THR A 107 -7.76 -10.76 -9.70
C THR A 107 -7.49 -10.95 -8.21
N ARG A 108 -6.64 -10.11 -7.60
CA ARG A 108 -6.38 -10.17 -6.15
C ARG A 108 -7.62 -9.93 -5.32
N VAL A 109 -8.39 -8.91 -5.67
CA VAL A 109 -9.61 -8.52 -4.95
C VAL A 109 -10.68 -9.62 -5.03
N GLU A 110 -10.85 -10.25 -6.19
CA GLU A 110 -11.78 -11.38 -6.37
C GLU A 110 -11.36 -12.62 -5.57
N ILE A 111 -10.06 -12.94 -5.55
CA ILE A 111 -9.51 -14.04 -4.74
C ILE A 111 -9.74 -13.75 -3.26
N ALA A 112 -9.48 -12.52 -2.81
CA ALA A 112 -9.73 -12.07 -1.45
C ALA A 112 -11.20 -12.20 -1.04
N GLU A 113 -12.11 -11.71 -1.88
CA GLU A 113 -13.55 -11.84 -1.65
C GLU A 113 -13.96 -13.31 -1.53
N CYS A 114 -13.46 -14.18 -2.41
CA CYS A 114 -13.74 -15.61 -2.35
C CYS A 114 -13.23 -16.24 -1.05
N ALA A 115 -12.03 -15.87 -0.61
CA ALA A 115 -11.47 -16.38 0.63
C ALA A 115 -12.24 -15.91 1.87
N VAL A 116 -12.70 -14.65 1.88
CA VAL A 116 -13.58 -14.13 2.94
C VAL A 116 -14.92 -14.87 2.95
N LYS A 117 -15.54 -15.10 1.79
CA LYS A 117 -16.76 -15.91 1.70
C LYS A 117 -16.55 -17.34 2.19
N SER A 118 -15.40 -17.93 1.91
CA SER A 118 -15.02 -19.26 2.41
C SER A 118 -14.85 -19.27 3.93
N LEU A 119 -14.15 -18.28 4.48
CA LEU A 119 -13.97 -18.07 5.92
C LEU A 119 -15.32 -18.02 6.66
N ILE A 120 -16.29 -17.29 6.13
CA ILE A 120 -17.62 -17.15 6.73
C ILE A 120 -18.43 -18.46 6.67
N ARG A 121 -18.20 -19.31 5.66
CA ARG A 121 -18.81 -20.65 5.61
C ARG A 121 -18.26 -21.57 6.70
N GLN A 122 -17.01 -21.39 7.10
CA GLN A 122 -16.32 -22.14 8.16
C GLN A 122 -16.61 -21.60 9.57
N LYS A 123 -17.70 -20.83 9.75
CA LYS A 123 -17.99 -20.13 10.99
C LYS A 123 -18.09 -20.98 12.24
N GLU A 124 -18.58 -22.20 12.10
CA GLU A 124 -18.74 -23.13 13.21
C GLU A 124 -17.37 -23.61 13.70
N GLU A 125 -16.49 -23.95 12.76
CA GLU A 125 -15.10 -24.38 13.01
C GLU A 125 -14.22 -23.24 13.53
N ARG A 126 -14.49 -22.01 13.05
CA ARG A 126 -13.74 -20.79 13.38
C ARG A 126 -14.44 -19.89 14.40
N LEU A 127 -15.42 -20.42 15.15
CA LEU A 127 -16.20 -19.62 16.10
C LEU A 127 -15.33 -18.86 17.09
N LYS A 128 -14.24 -19.47 17.59
CA LYS A 128 -13.29 -18.81 18.50
C LYS A 128 -12.69 -17.52 17.91
N ASP A 129 -12.49 -17.48 16.59
CA ASP A 129 -11.93 -16.33 15.90
C ASP A 129 -12.99 -15.24 15.76
N PHE A 130 -14.22 -15.59 15.38
CA PHE A 130 -15.34 -14.62 15.30
C PHE A 130 -15.73 -14.00 16.65
N ARG A 131 -15.31 -14.60 17.76
CA ARG A 131 -15.48 -14.04 19.11
C ARG A 131 -14.28 -13.21 19.58
N SER A 132 -13.21 -13.17 18.79
CA SER A 132 -11.97 -12.49 19.12
C SER A 132 -11.98 -11.04 18.65
N GLN A 133 -11.76 -10.11 19.58
CA GLN A 133 -11.62 -8.69 19.26
C GLN A 133 -10.42 -8.42 18.33
N ASN A 134 -9.33 -9.19 18.47
CA ASN A 134 -8.17 -9.05 17.58
C ASN A 134 -8.52 -9.49 16.16
N PHE A 135 -9.27 -10.57 16.03
CA PHE A 135 -9.74 -11.03 14.72
C PHE A 135 -10.67 -10.01 14.06
N TYR A 136 -11.58 -9.40 14.83
CA TYR A 136 -12.41 -8.29 14.37
C TYR A 136 -11.58 -7.11 13.87
N LYS A 137 -10.58 -6.66 14.64
CA LYS A 137 -9.66 -5.59 14.23
C LYS A 137 -8.89 -5.93 12.94
N SER A 138 -8.43 -7.18 12.80
CA SER A 138 -7.79 -7.65 11.58
C SER A 138 -8.74 -7.60 10.38
N PHE A 139 -10.01 -7.95 10.57
CA PHE A 139 -11.03 -7.87 9.53
C PHE A 139 -11.30 -6.43 9.09
N VAL A 140 -11.44 -5.50 10.04
CA VAL A 140 -11.56 -4.05 9.76
C VAL A 140 -10.35 -3.54 8.97
N ARG A 141 -9.13 -3.94 9.37
CA ARG A 141 -7.90 -3.55 8.66
C ARG A 141 -7.88 -4.10 7.24
N PHE A 142 -8.27 -5.35 7.05
CA PHE A 142 -8.37 -5.99 5.74
C PHE A 142 -9.35 -5.24 4.82
N THR A 143 -10.55 -4.91 5.31
CA THR A 143 -11.54 -4.12 4.55
C THR A 143 -10.98 -2.78 4.09
N ARG A 144 -10.27 -2.06 4.98
CA ARG A 144 -9.62 -0.79 4.61
C ARG A 144 -8.55 -0.96 3.53
N VAL A 145 -7.81 -2.07 3.55
CA VAL A 145 -6.82 -2.36 2.50
C VAL A 145 -7.52 -2.62 1.15
N MET A 146 -8.64 -3.33 1.16
CA MET A 146 -9.46 -3.56 -0.05
C MET A 146 -9.93 -2.21 -0.66
N GLU A 147 -10.37 -1.27 0.17
CA GLU A 147 -10.71 0.10 -0.27
C GLU A 147 -9.50 0.87 -0.81
N LYS A 148 -8.31 0.72 -0.20
CA LYS A 148 -7.07 1.32 -0.73
C LYS A 148 -6.74 0.78 -2.12
N ILE A 149 -6.94 -0.52 -2.37
CA ILE A 149 -6.75 -1.14 -3.69
C ILE A 149 -7.73 -0.52 -4.70
N GLN A 150 -9.01 -0.41 -4.36
CA GLN A 150 -10.00 0.26 -5.21
C GLN A 150 -9.55 1.67 -5.59
N LYS A 151 -9.17 2.48 -4.61
CA LYS A 151 -8.73 3.87 -4.84
C LYS A 151 -7.46 3.92 -5.71
N PHE A 152 -6.54 2.99 -5.51
CA PHE A 152 -5.35 2.89 -6.35
C PHE A 152 -5.72 2.58 -7.81
N VAL A 153 -6.61 1.62 -8.05
CA VAL A 153 -7.09 1.26 -9.39
C VAL A 153 -7.79 2.44 -10.07
N GLU A 154 -8.64 3.17 -9.33
CA GLU A 154 -9.29 4.38 -9.82
C GLU A 154 -8.25 5.43 -10.27
N ASN A 155 -7.26 5.73 -9.42
CA ASN A 155 -6.22 6.70 -9.73
C ASN A 155 -5.36 6.28 -10.92
N ILE A 156 -4.90 5.03 -10.95
CA ILE A 156 -3.97 4.54 -11.96
C ILE A 156 -4.63 4.44 -13.33
N SER A 157 -5.93 4.10 -13.38
CA SER A 157 -6.70 4.03 -14.63
C SER A 157 -6.88 5.40 -15.31
N GLN A 158 -6.81 6.49 -14.52
CA GLN A 158 -7.00 7.87 -14.98
C GLN A 158 -5.68 8.66 -15.07
N LEU A 159 -4.56 8.05 -14.70
CA LEU A 159 -3.27 8.74 -14.51
C LEU A 159 -2.78 9.51 -15.74
N SER A 160 -3.05 9.01 -16.94
CA SER A 160 -2.69 9.68 -18.20
C SER A 160 -3.25 11.10 -18.32
N LYS A 161 -4.38 11.39 -17.64
CA LYS A 161 -5.01 12.72 -17.60
C LYS A 161 -4.26 13.70 -16.70
N PHE A 162 -3.40 13.21 -15.79
CA PHE A 162 -2.71 14.00 -14.77
C PHE A 162 -1.18 13.99 -14.93
N ARG A 163 -0.70 13.66 -16.13
CA ARG A 163 0.72 13.42 -16.53
C ARG A 163 1.78 14.29 -15.83
N ARG A 164 1.48 15.54 -15.51
CA ARG A 164 2.44 16.51 -14.97
C ARG A 164 2.69 16.42 -13.46
N PHE A 165 1.94 15.61 -12.72
CA PHE A 165 1.86 15.79 -11.26
C PHE A 165 2.26 14.58 -10.42
N ILE A 166 2.49 13.40 -11.02
CA ILE A 166 2.69 12.17 -10.25
C ILE A 166 3.97 11.44 -10.68
N SER A 167 4.85 11.21 -9.71
CA SER A 167 6.09 10.47 -9.88
C SER A 167 5.84 8.96 -9.94
N ASN A 168 6.43 8.28 -10.94
CA ASN A 168 6.41 6.81 -11.06
C ASN A 168 6.95 6.11 -9.80
N ILE A 169 7.91 6.74 -9.10
CA ILE A 169 8.45 6.21 -7.84
C ILE A 169 7.35 6.19 -6.76
N SER A 170 6.64 7.31 -6.60
CA SER A 170 5.57 7.43 -5.60
C SER A 170 4.42 6.45 -5.86
N ILE A 171 4.07 6.20 -7.13
CA ILE A 171 3.05 5.21 -7.50
C ILE A 171 3.46 3.81 -7.08
N LYS A 172 4.71 3.41 -7.34
CA LYS A 172 5.23 2.10 -6.95
C LYS A 172 5.29 1.93 -5.44
N GLU A 173 5.80 2.94 -4.73
CA GLU A 173 5.88 2.90 -3.26
C GLU A 173 4.48 2.75 -2.65
N ASN A 174 3.49 3.47 -3.19
CA ASN A 174 2.11 3.36 -2.76
C ASN A 174 1.56 1.94 -3.00
N LEU A 175 1.72 1.37 -4.21
CA LEU A 175 1.24 0.02 -4.47
C LEU A 175 1.94 -1.02 -3.59
N SER A 176 3.26 -0.90 -3.43
CA SER A 176 4.05 -1.81 -2.59
C SER A 176 3.57 -1.79 -1.14
N ALA A 177 3.26 -0.61 -0.59
CA ALA A 177 2.73 -0.49 0.77
C ALA A 177 1.33 -1.11 0.90
N ILE A 178 0.45 -0.89 -0.09
CA ILE A 178 -0.88 -1.51 -0.12
C ILE A 178 -0.78 -3.04 -0.17
N LEU A 179 0.09 -3.59 -1.02
CA LEU A 179 0.25 -5.04 -1.15
C LEU A 179 0.89 -5.65 0.11
N TYR A 180 1.84 -4.97 0.74
CA TYR A 180 2.38 -5.39 2.04
C TYR A 180 1.29 -5.48 3.11
N ASP A 181 0.45 -4.44 3.25
CA ASP A 181 -0.67 -4.43 4.19
C ASP A 181 -1.67 -5.55 3.87
N PHE A 182 -1.96 -5.78 2.57
CA PHE A 182 -2.87 -6.83 2.12
C PHE A 182 -2.37 -8.22 2.53
N ASP A 183 -1.08 -8.47 2.32
CA ASP A 183 -0.43 -9.74 2.65
C ASP A 183 -0.44 -9.97 4.17
N ALA A 184 -0.10 -8.94 4.95
CA ALA A 184 -0.11 -8.98 6.42
C ALA A 184 -1.53 -9.26 6.97
N CYS A 185 -2.55 -8.55 6.48
CA CYS A 185 -3.93 -8.77 6.90
C CYS A 185 -4.46 -10.16 6.49
N SER A 186 -4.11 -10.63 5.30
CA SER A 186 -4.51 -11.96 4.82
C SER A 186 -3.97 -13.07 5.72
N ASN A 187 -2.72 -12.91 6.19
CA ASN A 187 -2.09 -13.84 7.13
C ASN A 187 -2.71 -13.78 8.53
N ASP A 188 -2.99 -12.57 9.06
CA ASP A 188 -3.63 -12.41 10.37
C ASP A 188 -5.04 -13.04 10.42
N LEU A 189 -5.76 -13.00 9.30
CA LEU A 189 -7.06 -13.63 9.13
C LEU A 189 -6.97 -15.13 8.78
N GLN A 190 -5.77 -15.64 8.48
CA GLN A 190 -5.52 -16.99 7.99
C GLN A 190 -6.38 -17.32 6.75
N LEU A 191 -6.46 -16.38 5.81
CA LEU A 191 -7.21 -16.59 4.58
C LEU A 191 -6.50 -17.63 3.69
N SER A 192 -7.27 -18.46 3.00
CA SER A 192 -6.75 -19.46 2.05
C SER A 192 -6.25 -18.83 0.72
N ILE A 193 -5.53 -17.72 0.82
CA ILE A 193 -4.92 -16.96 -0.29
C ILE A 193 -3.40 -17.16 -0.28
N SER A 194 -2.82 -17.56 0.86
CA SER A 194 -1.38 -17.47 1.16
C SER A 194 -0.44 -18.37 0.34
N ILE A 195 -0.95 -19.24 -0.53
CA ILE A 195 -0.14 -20.24 -1.23
C ILE A 195 0.81 -19.61 -2.28
N ASN A 196 0.55 -18.39 -2.77
CA ASN A 196 1.51 -17.72 -3.68
C ASN A 196 1.59 -16.19 -3.61
N ILE A 197 1.42 -15.63 -2.41
CA ILE A 197 1.31 -14.18 -2.21
C ILE A 197 2.58 -13.40 -2.62
N LYS A 198 3.77 -13.86 -2.21
CA LYS A 198 5.03 -13.12 -2.44
C LYS A 198 5.43 -13.10 -3.92
N GLU A 199 5.33 -14.23 -4.61
CA GLU A 199 5.62 -14.32 -6.05
C GLU A 199 4.62 -13.47 -6.85
N GLN A 200 3.37 -13.42 -6.41
CA GLN A 200 2.36 -12.58 -7.03
C GLN A 200 2.69 -11.08 -6.85
N THR A 201 3.16 -10.66 -5.67
CA THR A 201 3.49 -9.24 -5.40
C THR A 201 4.63 -8.76 -6.30
N GLU A 202 5.66 -9.57 -6.51
CA GLU A 202 6.74 -9.24 -7.44
C GLU A 202 6.23 -9.12 -8.89
N LYS A 203 5.39 -10.07 -9.33
CA LYS A 203 4.76 -10.03 -10.66
C LYS A 203 3.93 -8.76 -10.86
N ASP A 204 3.13 -8.37 -9.87
CA ASP A 204 2.28 -7.17 -9.97
C ASP A 204 3.10 -5.89 -10.07
N MET A 205 4.23 -5.81 -9.36
CA MET A 205 5.13 -4.66 -9.42
C MET A 205 5.84 -4.56 -10.78
N VAL A 206 6.20 -5.69 -11.39
CA VAL A 206 6.74 -5.73 -12.76
C VAL A 206 5.67 -5.31 -13.78
N ILE A 207 4.43 -5.77 -13.62
CA ILE A 207 3.30 -5.36 -14.46
C ILE A 207 3.07 -3.85 -14.36
N LEU A 208 3.04 -3.30 -13.13
CA LEU A 208 2.91 -1.86 -12.90
C LEU A 208 4.02 -1.09 -13.60
N GLN A 209 5.28 -1.53 -13.46
CA GLN A 209 6.39 -0.84 -14.10
C GLN A 209 6.24 -0.77 -15.62
N ASN A 210 5.92 -1.90 -16.24
CA ASN A 210 5.74 -1.97 -17.70
C ASN A 210 4.58 -1.08 -18.16
N ASP A 211 3.47 -1.07 -17.43
CA ASP A 211 2.33 -0.21 -17.71
C ASP A 211 2.68 1.29 -17.61
N LEU A 212 3.42 1.69 -16.57
CA LEU A 212 3.89 3.07 -16.40
C LEU A 212 4.86 3.51 -17.50
N GLU A 213 5.79 2.63 -17.91
CA GLU A 213 6.71 2.89 -19.02
C GLU A 213 5.97 3.08 -20.35
N GLN A 214 5.04 2.16 -20.67
CA GLN A 214 4.23 2.26 -21.89
C GLN A 214 3.37 3.52 -21.91
N MET A 215 2.76 3.87 -20.78
CA MET A 215 1.98 5.10 -20.65
C MET A 215 2.87 6.33 -20.85
N THR A 216 4.08 6.35 -20.26
CA THR A 216 5.03 7.46 -20.41
C THR A 216 5.43 7.65 -21.88
N GLN A 217 5.82 6.56 -22.56
CA GLN A 217 6.19 6.58 -23.98
C GLN A 217 5.03 7.05 -24.87
N PHE A 218 3.81 6.56 -24.62
CA PHE A 218 2.62 7.00 -25.36
C PHE A 218 2.41 8.51 -25.26
N LEU A 219 2.54 9.07 -24.05
CA LEU A 219 2.32 10.48 -23.81
C LEU A 219 3.45 11.36 -24.38
N GLU A 220 4.70 10.90 -24.36
CA GLU A 220 5.84 11.58 -25.01
C GLU A 220 5.65 11.66 -26.52
N ASN A 221 5.20 10.58 -27.15
CA ASN A 221 4.93 10.55 -28.59
C ASN A 221 3.82 11.54 -29.00
N ILE A 222 2.80 11.75 -28.17
CA ILE A 222 1.75 12.75 -28.43
C ILE A 222 2.33 14.17 -28.39
N ASP A 223 3.14 14.50 -27.39
CA ASP A 223 3.71 15.85 -27.27
C ASP A 223 4.57 16.20 -28.50
N LEU A 224 5.41 15.26 -28.94
CA LEU A 224 6.27 15.45 -30.12
C LEU A 224 5.45 15.74 -31.37
N HIS A 225 4.41 14.95 -31.63
CA HIS A 225 3.53 15.15 -32.79
C HIS A 225 2.79 16.51 -32.73
N VAL A 226 2.33 16.94 -31.55
CA VAL A 226 1.68 18.25 -31.40
C VAL A 226 2.67 19.39 -31.68
N THR A 227 3.90 19.30 -31.17
CA THR A 227 4.93 20.31 -31.43
C THR A 227 5.38 20.37 -32.89
N ASP A 228 5.39 19.26 -33.61
CA ASP A 228 5.75 19.23 -35.03
C ASP A 228 4.66 19.82 -35.93
N ILE A 229 3.39 19.66 -35.55
CA ILE A 229 2.25 20.29 -36.26
C ILE A 229 2.25 21.81 -36.04
N MET A 230 2.66 22.30 -34.87
CA MET A 230 2.71 23.75 -34.58
C MET A 230 3.91 24.48 -35.18
N LYS A 231 4.89 23.77 -35.76
CA LYS A 231 6.08 24.34 -36.40
C LYS A 231 5.98 24.45 -37.93
N LYS A 232 4.87 24.02 -38.52
CA LYS A 232 4.58 24.10 -39.96
C LYS A 232 3.60 25.23 -40.26
#